data_AF-A0A2P6P662-F1
#
_entry.id   AF-A0A2P6P662-F1
#
_cell.length_a   1.000
_cell.length_b   1.000
_cell.length_c   1.000
_cell.angle_alpha   90.00
_cell.angle_beta   90.00
_cell.angle_gamma   90.00
#
_symmetry.space_group_name_H-M   'P 1'
#
loop_
_entity.id
_entity.type
_entity.pdbx_description
1 polymer ?
#
loop_
_entity_poly.entity_id
_entity_poly.type
_entity_poly.pdbx_seq_one_letter_code
_entity_poly.pdbx_strand_id
1 'polypeptide(L)'
;MSSKSLFSLLPCLRTKERDTGIVSSSMFLENGSKLLEDLIASCDGKSNPIRCYSLDELTRATNNFDPSCIIQDFSAEFRYQMFNGFLDDRSITIKKFMSTAQVGYEARSLAIRDIIITMQMSSHNNVLKLLGCCLELPIPALVLNVQVKEF
;
A
#
# COMPACT_ATOMS: atom_id res chain seq x y z
N MET A 1 -26.46 -6.68 2.54
CA MET A 1 -25.86 -5.32 2.43
C MET A 1 -26.02 -4.81 1.01
N SER A 2 -26.43 -3.55 0.82
CA SER A 2 -26.55 -2.95 -0.53
C SER A 2 -25.17 -2.55 -1.06
N SER A 3 -24.92 -2.75 -2.36
CA SER A 3 -23.68 -2.35 -3.07
C SER A 3 -23.28 -0.89 -2.79
N LYS A 4 -24.26 0.00 -2.57
CA LYS A 4 -24.04 1.42 -2.25
C LYS A 4 -23.33 1.66 -0.90
N SER A 5 -23.46 0.74 0.05
CA SER A 5 -22.78 0.78 1.36
C SER A 5 -21.32 0.34 1.29
N LEU A 6 -20.92 -0.38 0.25
CA LEU A 6 -19.55 -0.88 0.11
C LEU A 6 -18.60 0.22 -0.39
N PHE A 7 -19.07 1.07 -1.32
CA PHE A 7 -18.30 2.18 -1.89
C PHE A 7 -18.12 3.39 -0.94
N SER A 8 -18.82 3.42 0.19
CA SER A 8 -18.57 4.38 1.28
C SER A 8 -17.46 3.94 2.24
N LEU A 9 -17.08 2.66 2.22
CA LEU A 9 -16.12 2.08 3.17
C LEU A 9 -14.66 2.22 2.72
N LEU A 10 -14.42 2.44 1.42
CA LEU A 10 -13.09 2.53 0.84
C LEU A 10 -13.03 3.63 -0.24
N PRO A 11 -12.72 4.89 0.13
CA PRO A 11 -12.48 5.95 -0.86
C PRO A 11 -11.33 5.60 -1.82
N CYS A 12 -10.40 4.73 -1.39
CA CYS A 12 -9.27 4.25 -2.17
C CYS A 12 -9.68 3.43 -3.41
N LEU A 13 -10.82 2.72 -3.35
CA LEU A 13 -11.38 1.96 -4.48
C LEU A 13 -12.34 2.78 -5.35
N ARG A 14 -12.55 4.07 -5.06
CA ARG A 14 -13.28 4.93 -5.99
C ARG A 14 -12.40 5.13 -7.21
N THR A 15 -12.87 4.63 -8.34
CA THR A 15 -12.29 4.89 -9.66
C THR A 15 -12.39 6.39 -9.91
N LYS A 16 -11.31 7.11 -9.60
CA LYS A 16 -11.05 8.38 -10.29
C LYS A 16 -10.57 7.97 -11.67
N GLU A 17 -11.09 8.58 -12.73
CA GLU A 17 -10.52 8.44 -14.08
C GLU A 17 -9.06 8.89 -13.98
N ARG A 18 -8.14 7.92 -13.90
CA ARG A 18 -6.70 8.14 -13.97
C ARG A 18 -6.28 7.59 -15.32
N ASP A 19 -5.58 8.39 -16.12
CA ASP A 19 -4.90 7.94 -17.34
C ASP A 19 -3.79 6.95 -16.95
N THR A 20 -4.18 5.70 -16.72
CA THR A 20 -3.28 4.60 -16.35
C THR A 20 -3.17 3.64 -17.52
N GLY A 21 -1.97 3.09 -17.76
CA GLY A 21 -1.78 2.06 -18.78
C GLY A 21 -2.60 0.80 -18.47
N ILE A 22 -2.97 0.04 -19.50
CA ILE A 22 -3.85 -1.14 -19.42
C ILE A 22 -3.41 -2.13 -18.31
N VAL A 23 -2.10 -2.38 -18.18
CA VAL A 23 -1.53 -3.31 -17.17
C VAL A 23 -1.65 -2.76 -15.73
N SER A 24 -1.45 -1.45 -15.56
CA SER A 24 -1.62 -0.78 -14.27
C SER A 24 -3.09 -0.86 -13.82
N SER A 25 -4.02 -0.72 -14.78
CA SER A 25 -5.44 -0.86 -14.51
C SER A 25 -5.82 -2.30 -14.10
N SER A 26 -5.22 -3.33 -14.69
CA SER A 26 -5.52 -4.73 -14.31
C SER A 26 -5.00 -5.06 -12.91
N MET A 27 -3.79 -4.63 -12.56
CA MET A 27 -3.22 -4.82 -11.22
C MET A 27 -4.05 -4.11 -10.14
N PHE A 28 -4.47 -2.87 -10.43
CA PHE A 28 -5.33 -2.12 -9.51
C PHE A 28 -6.62 -2.89 -9.18
N LEU A 29 -7.28 -3.46 -10.19
CA LEU A 29 -8.51 -4.22 -10.00
C LEU A 29 -8.28 -5.53 -9.23
N GLU A 30 -7.26 -6.32 -9.60
CA GLU A 30 -6.95 -7.59 -8.95
C GLU A 30 -6.54 -7.39 -7.48
N ASN A 31 -5.65 -6.44 -7.21
CA ASN A 31 -5.23 -6.14 -5.85
C ASN A 31 -6.36 -5.50 -5.04
N GLY A 32 -7.16 -4.62 -5.67
CA GLY A 32 -8.28 -3.94 -5.04
C GLY A 32 -9.41 -4.89 -4.63
N SER A 33 -9.75 -5.88 -5.47
CA SER A 33 -10.75 -6.88 -5.12
C SER A 33 -10.29 -7.71 -3.92
N LYS A 34 -9.04 -8.15 -3.91
CA LYS A 34 -8.49 -8.95 -2.81
C LYS A 34 -8.38 -8.17 -1.50
N LEU A 35 -7.99 -6.89 -1.58
CA LEU A 35 -7.98 -5.98 -0.42
C LEU A 35 -9.38 -5.83 0.17
N LEU A 36 -10.39 -5.64 -0.68
CA LEU A 36 -11.78 -5.50 -0.25
C LEU A 36 -12.31 -6.78 0.41
N GLU A 37 -12.04 -7.94 -0.19
CA GLU A 37 -12.41 -9.24 0.38
C GLU A 37 -11.83 -9.44 1.78
N ASP A 38 -10.52 -9.26 1.92
CA ASP A 38 -9.84 -9.46 3.21
C ASP A 38 -10.28 -8.42 4.25
N LEU A 39 -10.59 -7.19 3.84
CA LEU A 39 -11.13 -6.16 4.74
C LEU A 39 -12.52 -6.52 5.26
N ILE A 40 -13.39 -7.04 4.38
CA ILE A 40 -14.72 -7.52 4.78
C ILE A 40 -14.56 -8.69 5.76
N ALA A 41 -13.70 -9.65 5.43
CA ALA A 41 -13.46 -10.82 6.28
C ALA A 41 -12.85 -10.47 7.65
N SER A 42 -12.00 -9.44 7.72
CA SER A 42 -11.25 -9.11 8.94
C SER A 42 -11.91 -8.04 9.81
N CYS A 43 -12.76 -7.18 9.23
CA CYS A 43 -13.22 -5.94 9.88
C CYS A 43 -14.69 -5.58 9.58
N ASP A 44 -15.47 -6.49 9.01
CA ASP A 44 -16.82 -6.20 8.47
C ASP A 44 -16.83 -5.02 7.48
N GLY A 45 -15.71 -4.80 6.78
CA GLY A 45 -15.54 -3.68 5.85
C GLY A 45 -15.27 -2.33 6.53
N LYS A 46 -15.23 -2.26 7.87
CA LYS A 46 -14.97 -1.00 8.60
C LYS A 46 -13.49 -0.67 8.55
N SER A 47 -13.18 0.56 8.15
CA SER A 47 -11.80 1.05 8.14
C SER A 47 -11.70 2.56 8.23
N ASN A 48 -10.53 3.04 8.63
CA ASN A 48 -10.19 4.46 8.46
C ASN A 48 -9.89 4.72 6.98
N PRO A 49 -10.43 5.79 6.37
CA PRO A 49 -10.10 6.15 5.00
C PRO A 49 -8.59 6.30 4.79
N ILE A 50 -8.05 5.58 3.80
CA ILE A 50 -6.64 5.71 3.37
C ILE A 50 -6.56 6.18 1.92
N ARG A 51 -5.46 6.86 1.55
CA ARG A 51 -5.23 7.33 0.17
C ARG A 51 -4.78 6.17 -0.72
N CYS A 52 -5.31 6.10 -1.94
CA CYS A 52 -4.68 5.34 -3.02
C CYS A 52 -3.69 6.23 -3.74
N TYR A 53 -2.41 5.88 -3.64
CA TYR A 53 -1.35 6.47 -4.46
C TYR A 53 -1.21 5.69 -5.77
N SER A 54 -0.89 6.41 -6.83
CA SER A 54 -0.49 5.83 -8.11
C SER A 54 0.94 5.32 -8.08
N LEU A 55 1.28 4.40 -8.99
CA LEU A 55 2.66 3.96 -9.19
C LEU A 55 3.55 5.14 -9.58
N ASP A 56 3.05 6.01 -10.45
CA ASP A 56 3.75 7.20 -10.93
C ASP A 56 4.11 8.19 -9.80
N GLU A 57 3.21 8.40 -8.83
CA GLU A 57 3.53 9.15 -7.61
C GLU A 57 4.66 8.51 -6.81
N LEU A 58 4.64 7.18 -6.62
CA LEU A 58 5.66 6.50 -5.81
C LEU A 58 7.00 6.46 -6.54
N THR A 59 6.97 6.26 -7.85
CA THR A 59 8.13 6.33 -8.73
C THR A 59 8.80 7.69 -8.64
N ARG A 60 8.05 8.79 -8.78
CA ARG A 60 8.62 10.13 -8.59
C ARG A 60 9.18 10.33 -7.19
N ALA A 61 8.43 9.90 -6.17
CA ALA A 61 8.81 10.11 -4.79
C ALA A 61 10.14 9.43 -4.41
N THR A 62 10.48 8.33 -5.08
CA THR A 62 11.64 7.46 -4.76
C THR A 62 12.73 7.48 -5.83
N ASN A 63 12.67 8.44 -6.77
CA ASN A 63 13.55 8.46 -7.93
C ASN A 63 13.61 7.10 -8.66
N ASN A 64 12.44 6.56 -9.01
CA ASN A 64 12.31 5.26 -9.67
C ASN A 64 12.74 4.06 -8.78
N PHE A 65 12.46 4.12 -7.47
CA PHE A 65 12.92 3.15 -6.47
C PHE A 65 14.44 2.98 -6.47
N ASP A 66 15.17 4.09 -6.54
CA ASP A 66 16.64 4.08 -6.54
C ASP A 66 17.17 3.40 -5.26
N PRO A 67 18.19 2.53 -5.35
CA PRO A 67 18.79 1.89 -4.18
C PRO A 67 19.30 2.88 -3.12
N SER A 68 19.70 4.09 -3.50
CA SER A 68 20.10 5.16 -2.57
C SER A 68 18.94 5.67 -1.71
N CYS A 69 17.69 5.41 -2.10
CA CYS A 69 16.51 5.72 -1.30
C CYS A 69 16.19 4.61 -0.28
N ILE A 70 16.86 3.46 -0.28
CA ILE A 70 16.61 2.39 0.70
C ILE A 70 17.09 2.85 2.09
N ILE A 71 16.16 2.93 3.04
CA ILE A 71 16.45 3.21 4.45
C ILE A 71 16.70 1.92 5.21
N GLN A 72 15.93 0.88 4.91
CA GLN A 72 16.04 -0.44 5.55
C GLN A 72 15.81 -1.55 4.53
N ASP A 73 16.72 -2.52 4.51
CA ASP A 73 16.61 -3.70 3.67
C ASP A 73 16.28 -4.91 4.54
N PHE A 74 15.08 -5.44 4.37
CA PHE A 74 14.61 -6.67 5.00
C PHE A 74 14.28 -7.73 3.95
N SER A 75 14.88 -7.64 2.77
CA SER A 75 14.57 -8.53 1.65
C SER A 75 14.94 -9.99 1.94
N ALA A 76 15.95 -10.23 2.79
CA ALA A 76 16.39 -11.56 3.18
C ALA A 76 15.44 -12.23 4.19
N GLU A 77 15.00 -11.51 5.23
CA GLU A 77 14.20 -12.08 6.32
C GLU A 77 12.70 -11.95 6.07
N PHE A 78 12.25 -10.77 5.63
CA PHE A 78 10.84 -10.41 5.56
C PHE A 78 10.35 -10.08 4.14
N ARG A 79 11.26 -10.14 3.15
CA ARG A 79 10.98 -9.93 1.73
C ARG A 79 10.39 -8.56 1.40
N TYR A 80 10.78 -7.51 2.12
CA TYR A 80 10.44 -6.14 1.78
C TYR A 80 11.61 -5.20 1.99
N GLN A 81 11.57 -4.05 1.31
CA GLN A 81 12.49 -2.95 1.51
C GLN A 81 11.69 -1.69 1.86
N MET A 82 12.28 -0.82 2.67
CA MET A 82 11.71 0.46 3.04
C MET A 82 12.48 1.57 2.34
N PHE A 83 11.78 2.33 1.50
CA PHE A 83 12.33 3.44 0.74
C PHE A 83 11.93 4.77 1.38
N ASN A 84 12.87 5.70 1.48
CA ASN A 84 12.59 7.10 1.69
C ASN A 84 11.99 7.67 0.42
N GLY A 85 10.96 8.50 0.55
CA GLY A 85 10.43 9.25 -0.57
C GLY A 85 10.01 10.66 -0.17
N PHE A 86 9.87 11.52 -1.17
CA PHE A 86 9.37 12.88 -0.99
C PHE A 86 8.24 13.15 -2.00
N LEU A 87 7.04 13.46 -1.49
CA LEU A 87 5.84 13.66 -2.31
C LEU A 87 4.94 14.70 -1.64
N ASP A 88 4.34 15.62 -2.38
CA ASP A 88 3.45 16.67 -1.85
C ASP A 88 4.10 17.48 -0.69
N ASP A 89 5.35 17.90 -0.86
CA ASP A 89 6.16 18.65 0.12
C ASP A 89 6.34 17.97 1.49
N ARG A 90 6.23 16.64 1.52
CA ARG A 90 6.42 15.83 2.73
C ARG A 90 7.26 14.60 2.46
N SER A 91 8.10 14.27 3.44
CA SER A 91 8.78 12.98 3.46
C SER A 91 7.77 11.87 3.79
N ILE A 92 7.94 10.72 3.13
CA ILE A 92 7.14 9.51 3.29
C ILE A 92 8.06 8.29 3.32
N THR A 93 7.56 7.19 3.86
CA THR A 93 8.25 5.90 3.83
C THR A 93 7.41 4.91 3.04
N ILE A 94 8.02 4.28 2.04
CA ILE A 94 7.34 3.31 1.17
C ILE A 94 7.86 1.92 1.52
N LYS A 95 6.98 1.06 2.03
CA LYS A 95 7.28 -0.36 2.25
C LYS A 95 6.87 -1.13 1.01
N LYS A 96 7.86 -1.65 0.28
CA LYS A 96 7.68 -2.38 -0.97
C LYS A 96 8.12 -3.82 -0.80
N PHE A 97 7.21 -4.75 -1.05
CA PHE A 97 7.51 -6.17 -1.04
C PHE A 97 8.24 -6.59 -2.32
N MET A 98 9.12 -7.58 -2.18
CA MET A 98 9.87 -8.15 -3.28
C MET A 98 9.10 -9.34 -3.86
N SER A 99 9.03 -9.41 -5.19
CA SER A 99 8.45 -10.55 -5.89
C SER A 99 9.56 -11.51 -6.30
N THR A 100 9.41 -12.79 -5.96
CA THR A 100 10.18 -13.88 -6.61
C THR A 100 9.21 -14.76 -7.39
N ALA A 101 9.69 -15.36 -8.48
CA ALA A 101 8.86 -16.13 -9.41
C ALA A 101 8.07 -17.28 -8.75
N GLN A 102 8.53 -17.81 -7.61
CA GLN A 102 7.82 -18.87 -6.88
C GLN A 102 6.81 -18.38 -5.83
N VAL A 103 6.79 -17.08 -5.48
CA VAL A 103 6.15 -16.59 -4.23
C VAL A 103 5.24 -15.38 -4.46
N GLY A 104 4.99 -14.97 -5.71
CA GLY A 104 4.22 -13.77 -6.03
C GLY A 104 2.82 -13.71 -5.39
N TYR A 105 2.09 -14.83 -5.35
CA TYR A 105 0.75 -14.90 -4.76
C TYR A 105 0.76 -14.75 -3.23
N GLU A 106 1.72 -15.41 -2.57
CA GLU A 106 1.92 -15.30 -1.12
C GLU A 106 2.34 -13.88 -0.73
N ALA A 107 3.28 -13.29 -1.47
CA ALA A 107 3.75 -11.93 -1.21
C ALA A 107 2.63 -10.88 -1.37
N ARG A 108 1.73 -11.06 -2.34
CA ARG A 108 0.53 -10.21 -2.49
C ARG A 108 -0.39 -10.33 -1.27
N SER A 109 -0.69 -11.55 -0.83
CA SER A 109 -1.55 -11.79 0.33
C SER A 109 -0.95 -11.21 1.61
N LEU A 110 0.38 -11.32 1.79
CA LEU A 110 1.10 -10.70 2.89
C LEU A 110 1.00 -9.17 2.85
N ALA A 111 1.21 -8.54 1.69
CA ALA A 111 1.09 -7.10 1.53
C ALA A 111 -0.32 -6.58 1.82
N ILE A 112 -1.35 -7.27 1.34
CA ILE A 112 -2.75 -6.93 1.59
C ILE A 112 -3.10 -7.04 3.07
N ARG A 113 -2.68 -8.14 3.71
CA ARG A 113 -2.90 -8.32 5.15
C ARG A 113 -2.17 -7.26 5.97
N ASP A 114 -0.96 -6.88 5.57
CA ASP A 114 -0.20 -5.82 6.22
C ASP A 114 -0.89 -4.45 6.08
N ILE A 115 -1.45 -4.13 4.89
CA ILE A 115 -2.27 -2.93 4.69
C ILE A 115 -3.44 -2.91 5.68
N ILE A 116 -4.19 -4.01 5.78
CA ILE A 116 -5.39 -4.09 6.63
C ILE A 116 -5.03 -3.92 8.10
N ILE A 117 -4.05 -4.70 8.60
CA ILE A 117 -3.63 -4.63 10.00
C ILE A 117 -3.08 -3.24 10.31
N THR A 118 -2.21 -2.69 9.46
CA THR A 118 -1.64 -1.36 9.68
C THR A 118 -2.73 -0.29 9.66
N MET A 119 -3.70 -0.38 8.75
CA MET A 119 -4.84 0.54 8.68
C MET A 119 -5.68 0.54 9.96
N GLN A 120 -5.95 -0.64 10.53
CA GLN A 120 -6.69 -0.76 11.80
C GLN A 120 -5.89 -0.19 12.98
N MET A 121 -4.59 -0.51 13.03
CA MET A 121 -3.71 -0.11 14.14
C MET A 121 -3.27 1.36 14.06
N SER A 122 -3.42 2.02 12.92
CA SER A 122 -3.01 3.42 12.67
C SER A 122 -3.68 4.46 13.58
N SER A 123 -4.74 4.08 14.31
CA SER A 123 -5.37 4.92 15.32
C SER A 123 -4.56 5.04 16.62
N HIS A 124 -3.62 4.11 16.86
CA HIS A 124 -2.82 4.08 18.08
C HIS A 124 -1.56 4.95 17.96
N ASN A 125 -1.26 5.73 19.00
CA ASN A 125 -0.15 6.70 18.99
C ASN A 125 1.25 6.06 18.91
N ASN A 126 1.39 4.81 19.36
CA ASN A 126 2.68 4.10 19.33
C ASN A 126 2.86 3.23 18.08
N VAL A 127 1.95 3.30 17.12
CA VAL A 127 2.02 2.54 15.86
C VAL A 127 2.32 3.48 14.70
N LEU A 128 3.07 2.95 13.75
CA LEU A 128 3.29 3.53 12.42
C LEU A 128 1.96 3.91 11.76
N LYS A 129 1.83 5.16 11.31
CA LYS A 129 0.59 5.64 10.68
C LYS A 129 0.62 5.32 9.18
N LEU A 130 -0.38 4.56 8.73
CA LEU A 130 -0.65 4.35 7.32
C LEU A 130 -1.25 5.62 6.72
N LEU A 131 -0.56 6.17 5.72
CA LEU A 131 -1.05 7.29 4.92
C LEU A 131 -1.87 6.79 3.73
N GLY A 132 -1.49 5.63 3.20
CA GLY A 132 -2.13 5.04 2.04
C GLY A 132 -1.43 3.79 1.52
N CYS A 133 -1.86 3.33 0.36
CA CYS A 133 -1.24 2.24 -0.36
C CYS A 133 -1.24 2.50 -1.87
N CYS A 134 -0.40 1.77 -2.60
CA CYS A 134 -0.44 1.72 -4.05
C CYS A 134 -0.81 0.30 -4.49
N LEU A 135 -1.87 0.19 -5.29
CA LEU A 135 -2.41 -1.08 -5.80
C LEU A 135 -2.05 -1.33 -7.27
N GLU A 136 -1.37 -0.38 -7.91
CA GLU A 136 -0.99 -0.43 -9.33
C GLU A 136 0.30 -1.26 -9.57
N LEU A 137 0.94 -1.74 -8.50
CA LEU A 137 2.09 -2.64 -8.55
C LEU A 137 1.65 -4.12 -8.58
N PRO A 138 2.51 -5.05 -9.07
CA PRO A 138 2.21 -6.49 -9.00
C PRO A 138 1.93 -6.99 -7.58
N ILE A 139 2.64 -6.43 -6.61
CA ILE A 139 2.41 -6.60 -5.17
C ILE A 139 2.17 -5.22 -4.58
N PRO A 140 1.05 -5.00 -3.85
CA PRO A 140 0.76 -3.70 -3.24
C PRO A 140 1.89 -3.16 -2.37
N ALA A 141 2.07 -1.84 -2.38
CA ALA A 141 3.00 -1.14 -1.51
C ALA A 141 2.26 -0.30 -0.46
N LEU A 142 2.84 -0.20 0.75
CA LEU A 142 2.32 0.65 1.80
C LEU A 142 3.04 2.00 1.79
N VAL A 143 2.30 3.07 2.05
CA VAL A 143 2.83 4.43 2.24
C VAL A 143 2.58 4.84 3.67
N LEU A 144 3.67 5.03 4.41
CA LEU A 144 3.69 5.28 5.85
C LEU A 144 4.21 6.69 6.12
N ASN A 145 3.87 7.24 7.28
CA ASN A 145 4.55 8.43 7.79
C ASN A 145 6.02 8.12 8.10
N VAL A 146 6.87 9.15 8.05
CA VAL A 146 8.27 9.00 8.48
C VAL A 146 8.31 8.57 9.94
N GLN A 147 9.10 7.55 10.23
CA GLN A 147 9.52 7.25 11.59
C GLN A 147 10.84 7.96 11.83
N VAL A 148 10.79 9.09 12.52
CA VAL A 148 11.95 9.60 13.24
C VAL A 148 11.95 8.86 14.57
N LYS A 149 12.59 7.69 14.61
CA LYS A 149 13.02 7.08 15.86
C LYS A 149 14.48 6.68 15.70
N GLU A 150 15.33 7.56 16.21
CA GLU A 150 16.61 7.16 16.77
C GLU A 150 16.32 5.98 17.72
N PHE A 151 16.93 4.84 17.45
CA PHE A 151 17.04 3.75 18.43
C PHE A 151 18.37 3.92 19.15
#